data_AF-A0A5M5C652-F1
#
_entry.id   AF-A0A5M5C652-F1
#
_cell.length_a   1.000
_cell.length_b   1.000
_cell.length_c   1.000
_cell.angle_alpha   90.00
_cell.angle_beta   90.00
_cell.angle_gamma   90.00
#
_symmetry.space_group_name_H-M   'P 1'
#
loop_
_entity.id
_entity.type
_entity.pdbx_description
1 polymer ?
#
loop_
_entity_poly.entity_id
_entity_poly.type
_entity_poly.pdbx_seq_one_letter_code
_entity_poly.pdbx_strand_id
1 'polypeptide(L)'
;FQIEAFFYGLAGLLEETFLKKEQEDEYSLRLCKEFRYLQRKFEIRQGMDATLWRFLRLRPENFPHIRLAQLAYLYQKGDKLFSRLLEAETLVDVRNLLDARTSPYWENHYLFGRPSSQKEKTMGERSKDLIIINTVVPFLYTYGLHKADERMCERAGRFLEELKAESNHIIRSWSDAGLPVVSAADSQALIQLQKEYCDKRKCLYCRFGYEYLRKK
;
A
#
# COMPACT_ATOMS: atom_id res chain seq x y z
N PHE A 1 15.89 -4.27 -12.41
CA PHE A 1 17.16 -3.69 -11.95
C PHE A 1 17.14 -2.16 -11.84
N GLN A 2 17.17 -1.35 -12.91
CA GLN A 2 17.22 0.13 -12.78
C GLN A 2 16.03 0.71 -11.99
N ILE A 3 14.81 0.23 -12.24
CA ILE A 3 13.60 0.64 -11.51
C ILE A 3 13.69 0.26 -10.02
N GLU A 4 14.25 -0.90 -9.69
CA GLU A 4 14.49 -1.29 -8.29
C GLU A 4 15.51 -0.34 -7.63
N ALA A 5 16.62 -0.02 -8.32
CA ALA A 5 17.62 0.92 -7.81
C ALA A 5 17.00 2.29 -7.53
N PHE A 6 16.14 2.77 -8.43
CA PHE A 6 15.38 4.01 -8.25
C PHE A 6 14.50 3.97 -7.00
N PHE A 7 13.65 2.95 -6.85
CA PHE A 7 12.74 2.86 -5.72
C PHE A 7 13.45 2.64 -4.38
N TYR A 8 14.49 1.78 -4.33
CA TYR A 8 15.24 1.56 -3.11
C TYR A 8 16.03 2.78 -2.67
N GLY A 9 16.65 3.48 -3.62
CA GLY A 9 17.37 4.70 -3.32
C GLY A 9 16.45 5.82 -2.86
N LEU A 10 15.30 6.02 -3.52
CA LEU A 10 14.29 6.97 -3.05
C LEU A 10 13.68 6.59 -1.70
N ALA A 11 13.63 5.31 -1.37
CA ALA A 11 13.16 4.84 -0.06
C ALA A 11 14.21 5.01 1.06
N GLY A 12 15.41 5.51 0.76
CA GLY A 12 16.52 5.65 1.71
C GLY A 12 17.20 4.33 2.08
N LEU A 13 16.79 3.20 1.48
CA LEU A 13 17.24 1.86 1.89
C LEU A 13 18.64 1.51 1.35
N LEU A 14 19.22 2.37 0.52
CA LEU A 14 20.59 2.24 -0.03
C LEU A 14 21.58 3.21 0.64
N GLU A 15 21.15 3.99 1.63
CA GLU A 15 22.04 4.90 2.36
C GLU A 15 22.94 4.13 3.33
N GLU A 16 24.20 4.56 3.49
CA GLU A 16 25.20 3.90 4.36
C GLU A 16 24.77 3.89 5.84
N THR A 17 23.92 4.86 6.25
CA THR A 17 23.34 4.93 7.59
C THR A 17 22.34 3.80 7.87
N PHE A 18 21.76 3.21 6.82
CA PHE A 18 20.74 2.17 6.91
C PHE A 18 21.23 0.81 6.42
N LEU A 19 21.87 0.76 5.25
CA LEU A 19 22.45 -0.44 4.66
C LEU A 19 23.73 -0.79 5.42
N LYS A 20 23.63 -1.71 6.36
CA LYS A 20 24.78 -2.14 7.17
C LYS A 20 25.77 -2.93 6.32
N LYS A 21 27.06 -2.86 6.67
CA LYS A 21 28.14 -3.59 6.00
C LYS A 21 27.90 -5.10 5.86
N GLU A 22 27.25 -5.72 6.84
CA GLU A 22 26.87 -7.16 6.81
C GLU A 22 25.75 -7.48 5.80
N GLN A 23 25.05 -6.46 5.29
CA GLN A 23 23.99 -6.56 4.28
C GLN A 23 24.49 -6.19 2.89
N GLU A 24 25.75 -5.71 2.77
CA GLU A 24 26.37 -5.41 1.50
C GLU A 24 26.76 -6.71 0.79
N ASP A 25 26.26 -6.84 -0.43
CA ASP A 25 26.55 -7.93 -1.35
C ASP A 25 26.64 -7.36 -2.78
N GLU A 26 26.95 -8.21 -3.76
CA GLU A 26 27.10 -7.77 -5.14
C GLU A 26 25.84 -7.05 -5.67
N TYR A 27 24.65 -7.55 -5.31
CA TYR A 27 23.39 -6.99 -5.78
C TYR A 27 23.11 -5.60 -5.21
N SER A 28 23.19 -5.43 -3.88
CA SER A 28 22.98 -4.15 -3.20
C SER A 28 24.02 -3.10 -3.59
N LEU A 29 25.30 -3.47 -3.74
CA LEU A 29 26.35 -2.56 -4.21
C LEU A 29 26.10 -2.08 -5.64
N ARG A 30 25.63 -2.98 -6.53
CA ARG A 30 25.22 -2.59 -7.89
C ARG A 30 24.02 -1.64 -7.85
N LEU A 31 23.02 -1.88 -6.99
CA LEU A 31 21.88 -0.96 -6.82
C LEU A 31 22.33 0.42 -6.34
N CYS A 32 23.26 0.49 -5.37
CA CYS A 32 23.82 1.74 -4.87
C CYS A 32 24.51 2.53 -6.00
N LYS A 33 25.35 1.85 -6.80
CA LYS A 33 26.04 2.48 -7.95
C LYS A 33 25.05 3.01 -8.98
N GLU A 34 24.03 2.21 -9.32
CA GLU A 34 22.99 2.60 -10.28
C GLU A 34 22.17 3.77 -9.76
N PHE A 35 21.76 3.74 -8.50
CA PHE A 35 21.00 4.85 -7.91
C PHE A 35 21.80 6.14 -7.89
N ARG A 36 23.10 6.13 -7.55
CA ARG A 36 23.97 7.33 -7.64
C ARG A 36 24.07 7.89 -9.06
N TYR A 37 23.95 7.04 -10.09
CA TYR A 37 23.85 7.51 -11.47
C TYR A 37 22.49 8.16 -11.74
N LEU A 38 21.39 7.50 -11.37
CA LEU A 38 20.02 8.02 -11.55
C LEU A 38 19.79 9.32 -10.77
N GLN A 39 20.33 9.42 -9.56
CA GLN A 39 20.27 10.60 -8.71
C GLN A 39 20.89 11.81 -9.38
N ARG A 40 22.05 11.65 -10.03
CA ARG A 40 22.69 12.70 -10.82
C ARG A 40 21.92 13.01 -12.10
N LYS A 41 21.45 11.98 -12.81
CA LYS A 41 20.74 12.11 -14.09
C LYS A 41 19.41 12.87 -13.94
N PHE A 42 18.69 12.64 -12.86
CA PHE A 42 17.36 13.21 -12.62
C PHE A 42 17.36 14.31 -11.54
N GLU A 43 18.54 14.78 -11.13
CA GLU A 43 18.72 15.85 -10.13
C GLU A 43 17.96 15.59 -8.81
N ILE A 44 17.93 14.33 -8.39
CA ILE A 44 17.24 13.90 -7.17
C ILE A 44 18.06 14.38 -5.97
N ARG A 45 17.53 15.39 -5.26
CA ARG A 45 18.25 16.03 -4.16
C ARG A 45 18.32 15.16 -2.91
N GLN A 46 17.24 14.47 -2.57
CA GLN A 46 17.16 13.66 -1.35
C GLN A 46 16.18 12.50 -1.53
N GLY A 47 16.51 11.34 -0.96
CA GLY A 47 15.57 10.25 -0.74
C GLY A 47 14.70 10.49 0.51
N MET A 48 13.84 9.52 0.81
CA MET A 48 13.11 9.45 2.07
C MET A 48 14.05 9.05 3.20
N ASP A 49 13.77 9.54 4.41
CA ASP A 49 14.43 9.03 5.61
C ASP A 49 14.01 7.57 5.85
N ALA A 50 15.00 6.67 5.84
CA ALA A 50 14.77 5.24 5.99
C ALA A 50 14.16 4.87 7.36
N THR A 51 14.26 5.73 8.38
CA THR A 51 13.66 5.51 9.70
C THR A 51 12.13 5.58 9.70
N LEU A 52 11.52 6.16 8.65
CA LEU A 52 10.07 6.16 8.46
C LEU A 52 9.52 4.75 8.23
N TRP A 53 10.36 3.83 7.75
CA TRP A 53 9.98 2.43 7.58
C TRP A 53 9.93 1.70 8.93
N ARG A 54 8.76 1.16 9.27
CA ARG A 54 8.57 0.38 10.49
C ARG A 54 8.71 -1.10 10.20
N PHE A 55 9.88 -1.67 10.49
CA PHE A 55 10.14 -3.11 10.31
C PHE A 55 9.63 -3.97 11.47
N LEU A 56 9.53 -3.40 12.68
CA LEU A 56 9.09 -4.12 13.86
C LEU A 56 7.64 -4.61 13.71
N ARG A 57 7.37 -5.87 14.09
CA ARG A 57 6.06 -6.56 13.99
C ARG A 57 5.57 -6.83 12.57
N LEU A 58 6.41 -6.64 11.54
CA LEU A 58 6.09 -7.11 10.20
C LEU A 58 6.48 -8.57 10.02
N ARG A 59 5.67 -9.30 9.25
CA ARG A 59 6.09 -10.58 8.68
C ARG A 59 7.06 -10.33 7.52
N PRO A 60 8.02 -11.23 7.24
CA PRO A 60 9.03 -11.02 6.19
C PRO A 60 8.43 -10.67 4.82
N GLU A 61 7.30 -11.27 4.45
CA GLU A 61 6.61 -11.00 3.18
C GLU A 61 6.07 -9.56 3.07
N ASN A 62 5.91 -8.87 4.19
CA ASN A 62 5.45 -7.49 4.26
C ASN A 62 6.59 -6.49 4.43
N PHE A 63 7.85 -6.93 4.44
CA PHE A 63 8.97 -6.01 4.58
C PHE A 63 9.00 -5.01 3.41
N PRO A 64 9.35 -3.73 3.69
CA PRO A 64 9.53 -2.69 2.67
C PRO A 64 10.37 -3.15 1.48
N HIS A 65 11.40 -3.96 1.72
CA HIS A 65 12.21 -4.58 0.68
C HIS A 65 11.35 -5.35 -0.33
N ILE A 66 10.60 -6.34 0.14
CA ILE A 66 9.73 -7.14 -0.73
C ILE A 66 8.66 -6.28 -1.42
N ARG A 67 8.06 -5.33 -0.71
CA ARG A 67 7.01 -4.45 -1.27
C ARG A 67 7.53 -3.51 -2.36
N LEU A 68 8.74 -2.98 -2.20
CA LEU A 68 9.38 -2.14 -3.22
C LEU A 68 9.85 -2.97 -4.43
N ALA A 69 10.33 -4.20 -4.23
CA ALA A 69 10.60 -5.12 -5.33
C ALA A 69 9.33 -5.44 -6.14
N GLN A 70 8.21 -5.69 -5.45
CA GLN A 70 6.90 -5.91 -6.09
C GLN A 70 6.44 -4.67 -6.86
N LEU A 71 6.59 -3.47 -6.29
CA LEU A 71 6.29 -2.23 -6.98
C LEU A 71 7.15 -2.05 -8.24
N ALA A 72 8.46 -2.28 -8.13
CA ALA A 72 9.38 -2.21 -9.25
C ALA A 72 9.00 -3.18 -10.37
N TYR A 73 8.58 -4.40 -10.02
CA TYR A 73 8.09 -5.38 -10.97
C TYR A 73 6.83 -4.89 -11.71
N LEU A 74 5.86 -4.29 -11.01
CA LEU A 74 4.65 -3.75 -11.64
C LEU A 74 4.97 -2.64 -12.65
N TYR A 75 5.91 -1.76 -12.32
CA TYR A 75 6.38 -0.71 -13.23
C TYR A 75 7.17 -1.26 -14.43
N GLN A 76 7.88 -2.37 -14.25
CA GLN A 76 8.63 -3.00 -15.34
C GLN A 76 7.71 -3.77 -16.30
N LYS A 77 6.68 -4.43 -15.77
CA LYS A 77 5.77 -5.29 -16.54
C LYS A 77 4.79 -4.50 -17.41
N GLY A 78 4.43 -3.28 -17.00
CA GLY A 78 3.37 -2.52 -17.65
C GLY A 78 3.79 -1.11 -18.01
N ASP A 79 3.70 -0.77 -19.29
CA ASP A 79 3.56 0.62 -19.70
C ASP A 79 2.28 1.19 -19.08
N LYS A 80 2.37 2.39 -18.49
CA LYS A 80 1.23 3.17 -17.99
C LYS A 80 0.37 2.45 -16.94
N LEU A 81 0.99 1.79 -15.94
CA LEU A 81 0.30 1.11 -14.83
C LEU A 81 -0.87 1.92 -14.25
N PHE A 82 -0.67 3.20 -13.98
CA PHE A 82 -1.71 4.08 -13.44
C PHE A 82 -2.90 4.26 -14.38
N SER A 83 -2.66 4.52 -15.68
CA SER A 83 -3.75 4.65 -16.67
C SER A 83 -4.59 3.38 -16.71
N ARG A 84 -3.93 2.22 -16.73
CA ARG A 84 -4.60 0.92 -16.75
C ARG A 84 -5.42 0.66 -15.49
N LEU A 85 -4.91 1.04 -14.32
CA LEU A 85 -5.67 0.96 -13.07
C LEU A 85 -6.90 1.87 -13.08
N LEU A 86 -6.79 3.06 -13.69
CA LEU A 86 -7.90 4.00 -13.84
C LEU A 86 -8.89 3.61 -14.94
N GLU A 87 -8.50 2.77 -15.89
CA GLU A 87 -9.36 2.28 -16.98
C GLU A 87 -10.00 0.93 -16.65
N ALA A 88 -9.49 0.20 -15.65
CA ALA A 88 -10.02 -1.10 -15.24
C ALA A 88 -11.46 -0.97 -14.72
N GLU A 89 -12.38 -1.73 -15.33
CA GLU A 89 -13.81 -1.67 -15.03
C GLU A 89 -14.21 -2.58 -13.86
N THR A 90 -13.47 -3.67 -13.62
CA THR A 90 -13.81 -4.67 -12.60
C THR A 90 -12.69 -4.87 -11.58
N LEU A 91 -13.06 -5.31 -10.37
CA LEU A 91 -12.08 -5.68 -9.34
C LEU A 91 -11.16 -6.83 -9.79
N VAL A 92 -11.63 -7.72 -10.67
CA VAL A 92 -10.81 -8.80 -11.24
C VAL A 92 -9.70 -8.20 -12.10
N ASP A 93 -10.01 -7.23 -12.96
CA ASP A 93 -9.03 -6.55 -13.79
C ASP A 93 -7.99 -5.80 -12.95
N VAL A 94 -8.45 -5.09 -11.91
CA VAL A 94 -7.55 -4.39 -10.98
C VAL A 94 -6.63 -5.37 -10.25
N ARG A 95 -7.14 -6.51 -9.75
CA ARG A 95 -6.33 -7.54 -9.09
C ARG A 95 -5.30 -8.17 -10.02
N ASN A 96 -5.65 -8.36 -11.30
CA ASN A 96 -4.73 -8.86 -12.32
C ASN A 96 -3.61 -7.85 -12.62
N LEU A 97 -3.92 -6.56 -12.62
CA LEU A 97 -2.92 -5.48 -12.74
C LEU A 97 -2.00 -5.41 -11.54
N LEU A 98 -2.47 -5.76 -10.34
CA LEU A 98 -1.68 -5.83 -9.11
C LEU A 98 -0.98 -7.18 -8.89
N ASP A 99 -1.00 -8.06 -9.89
CA ASP A 99 -0.30 -9.35 -9.80
C ASP A 99 1.21 -9.18 -9.95
N ALA A 100 1.85 -8.94 -8.81
CA ALA A 100 3.26 -8.63 -8.69
C ALA A 100 4.10 -9.82 -8.23
N ARG A 101 5.29 -9.92 -8.81
CA ARG A 101 6.39 -10.80 -8.38
C ARG A 101 7.60 -9.95 -7.99
N THR A 102 8.74 -10.58 -7.75
CA THR A 102 10.00 -9.89 -7.46
C THR A 102 11.09 -10.35 -8.42
N SER A 103 12.22 -9.65 -8.46
CA SER A 103 13.41 -10.14 -9.16
C SER A 103 13.98 -11.40 -8.49
N PRO A 104 14.78 -12.23 -9.21
CA PRO A 104 15.29 -13.49 -8.68
C PRO A 104 16.05 -13.37 -7.35
N TYR A 105 16.73 -12.23 -7.12
CA TYR A 105 17.42 -11.95 -5.86
C TYR A 105 16.48 -12.04 -4.65
N TRP A 106 15.24 -11.57 -4.77
CA TRP A 106 14.28 -11.55 -3.66
C TRP A 106 13.56 -12.89 -3.47
N GLU A 107 13.72 -13.87 -4.37
CA GLU A 107 13.15 -15.20 -4.15
C GLU A 107 13.81 -15.91 -2.97
N ASN A 108 15.10 -15.66 -2.74
CA ASN A 108 15.87 -16.21 -1.64
C ASN A 108 16.33 -15.13 -0.63
N HIS A 109 15.82 -13.90 -0.66
CA HIS A 109 16.12 -12.85 0.31
C HIS A 109 14.86 -12.13 0.80
N TYR A 110 14.85 -11.74 2.07
CA TYR A 110 13.86 -10.78 2.62
C TYR A 110 14.49 -9.44 3.00
N LEU A 111 15.80 -9.43 3.20
CA LEU A 111 16.66 -8.29 3.48
C LEU A 111 17.92 -8.46 2.65
N PHE A 112 18.59 -7.35 2.32
CA PHE A 112 19.86 -7.41 1.61
C PHE A 112 20.91 -8.25 2.35
N GLY A 113 21.70 -9.02 1.61
CA GLY A 113 22.80 -9.85 2.10
C GLY A 113 22.41 -10.99 3.04
N ARG A 114 21.11 -11.22 3.25
CA ARG A 114 20.60 -12.26 4.18
C ARG A 114 19.80 -13.34 3.44
N PRO A 115 20.45 -14.46 3.10
CA PRO A 115 19.79 -15.58 2.44
C PRO A 115 18.67 -16.18 3.28
N SER A 116 17.68 -16.72 2.59
CA SER A 116 16.54 -17.44 3.13
C SER A 116 16.17 -18.58 2.17
N SER A 117 15.24 -19.45 2.59
CA SER A 117 14.72 -20.48 1.68
C SER A 117 14.11 -19.85 0.43
N GLN A 118 14.42 -20.45 -0.72
CA GLN A 118 13.88 -19.98 -1.99
C GLN A 118 12.36 -20.15 -1.99
N LYS A 119 11.65 -19.06 -2.27
CA LYS A 119 10.20 -19.01 -2.38
C LYS A 119 9.81 -17.80 -3.21
N GLU A 120 8.95 -18.02 -4.21
CA GLU A 120 8.36 -16.94 -4.99
C GLU A 120 7.60 -15.96 -4.07
N LYS A 121 7.83 -14.65 -4.24
CA LYS A 121 7.23 -13.59 -3.42
C LYS A 121 6.08 -12.93 -4.17
N THR A 122 4.94 -13.62 -4.22
CA THR A 122 3.71 -13.11 -4.85
C THR A 122 2.91 -12.20 -3.94
N MET A 123 2.00 -11.41 -4.52
CA MET A 123 1.05 -10.60 -3.77
C MET A 123 -0.23 -11.39 -3.47
N GLY A 124 -0.53 -11.61 -2.19
CA GLY A 124 -1.79 -12.27 -1.80
C GLY A 124 -3.01 -11.38 -1.99
N GLU A 125 -4.18 -11.99 -2.19
CA GLU A 125 -5.45 -11.29 -2.48
C GLU A 125 -5.81 -10.23 -1.44
N ARG A 126 -5.64 -10.52 -0.14
CA ARG A 126 -5.86 -9.53 0.92
C ARG A 126 -4.94 -8.30 0.81
N SER A 127 -3.72 -8.46 0.31
CA SER A 127 -2.82 -7.31 0.07
C SER A 127 -3.27 -6.49 -1.13
N LYS A 128 -3.74 -7.15 -2.20
CA LYS A 128 -4.33 -6.48 -3.36
C LYS A 128 -5.55 -5.68 -2.93
N ASP A 129 -6.47 -6.29 -2.19
CA ASP A 129 -7.67 -5.61 -1.67
C ASP A 129 -7.30 -4.38 -0.83
N LEU A 130 -6.31 -4.47 0.06
CA LEU A 130 -5.85 -3.31 0.84
C LEU A 130 -5.27 -2.18 -0.02
N ILE A 131 -4.53 -2.51 -1.08
CA ILE A 131 -4.03 -1.52 -2.06
C ILE A 131 -5.19 -0.91 -2.84
N ILE A 132 -6.20 -1.70 -3.18
CA ILE A 132 -7.39 -1.20 -3.90
C ILE A 132 -8.12 -0.19 -3.02
N ILE A 133 -8.40 -0.54 -1.76
CA ILE A 133 -9.09 0.33 -0.80
C ILE A 133 -8.30 1.62 -0.51
N ASN A 134 -7.00 1.50 -0.21
CA ASN A 134 -6.21 2.63 0.30
C ASN A 134 -5.54 3.46 -0.80
N THR A 135 -5.46 2.93 -2.02
CA THR A 135 -4.75 3.59 -3.12
C THR A 135 -5.63 3.71 -4.36
N VAL A 136 -6.08 2.60 -4.95
CA VAL A 136 -6.77 2.65 -6.25
C VAL A 136 -8.09 3.43 -6.17
N VAL A 137 -8.90 3.15 -5.15
CA VAL A 137 -10.19 3.83 -4.94
C VAL A 137 -10.03 5.34 -4.73
N PRO A 138 -9.19 5.83 -3.78
CA PRO A 138 -8.98 7.26 -3.60
C PRO A 138 -8.47 7.97 -4.86
N PHE A 139 -7.54 7.35 -5.59
CA PHE A 139 -7.02 7.92 -6.83
C PHE A 139 -8.09 7.94 -7.93
N LEU A 140 -8.84 6.85 -8.10
CA LEU A 140 -9.92 6.76 -9.08
C LEU A 140 -11.00 7.82 -8.84
N TYR A 141 -11.44 7.96 -7.58
CA TYR A 141 -12.43 8.95 -7.19
C TYR A 141 -11.93 10.38 -7.41
N THR A 142 -10.72 10.69 -6.91
CA THR A 142 -10.13 12.04 -7.04
C THR A 142 -9.89 12.42 -8.50
N TYR A 143 -9.44 11.48 -9.32
CA TYR A 143 -9.23 11.71 -10.74
C TYR A 143 -10.56 11.90 -11.48
N GLY A 144 -11.61 11.14 -11.11
CA GLY A 144 -12.97 11.35 -11.59
C GLY A 144 -13.48 12.76 -11.31
N LEU A 145 -13.31 13.26 -10.07
CA LEU A 145 -13.63 14.64 -9.72
C LEU A 145 -12.86 15.65 -10.58
N HIS A 146 -11.55 15.45 -10.72
CA HIS A 146 -10.69 16.34 -11.51
C HIS A 146 -11.08 16.36 -13.01
N LYS A 147 -11.60 15.24 -13.54
CA LYS A 147 -12.07 15.13 -14.92
C LYS A 147 -13.56 15.43 -15.11
N ALA A 148 -14.28 15.74 -14.03
CA ALA A 148 -15.74 15.83 -14.03
C ALA A 148 -16.42 14.58 -14.63
N ASP A 149 -15.85 13.41 -14.36
CA ASP A 149 -16.39 12.11 -14.78
C ASP A 149 -17.00 11.38 -13.58
N GLU A 150 -18.33 11.48 -13.46
CA GLU A 150 -19.11 10.86 -12.39
C GLU A 150 -19.05 9.33 -12.44
N ARG A 151 -18.87 8.73 -13.62
CA ARG A 151 -18.79 7.26 -13.77
C ARG A 151 -17.58 6.69 -13.04
N MET A 152 -16.46 7.42 -13.02
CA MET A 152 -15.27 7.03 -12.27
C MET A 152 -15.52 7.10 -10.75
N CYS A 153 -16.25 8.11 -10.30
CA CYS A 153 -16.61 8.28 -8.89
C CYS A 153 -17.55 7.15 -8.42
N GLU A 154 -18.57 6.85 -9.22
CA GLU A 154 -19.50 5.74 -8.98
C GLU A 154 -18.77 4.39 -8.97
N ARG A 155 -17.84 4.16 -9.91
CA ARG A 155 -17.04 2.92 -9.95
C ARG A 155 -16.15 2.78 -8.72
N ALA A 156 -15.57 3.88 -8.23
CA ALA A 156 -14.81 3.86 -6.98
C ALA A 156 -15.70 3.47 -5.77
N GLY A 157 -16.94 3.99 -5.70
CA GLY A 157 -17.92 3.58 -4.71
C GLY A 157 -18.30 2.10 -4.81
N ARG A 158 -18.60 1.64 -6.04
CA ARG A 158 -18.93 0.23 -6.32
C ARG A 158 -17.81 -0.73 -5.90
N PHE A 159 -16.55 -0.37 -6.16
CA PHE A 159 -15.41 -1.17 -5.71
C PHE A 159 -15.39 -1.32 -4.17
N LEU A 160 -15.73 -0.26 -3.42
CA LEU A 160 -15.82 -0.36 -1.96
C LEU A 160 -16.99 -1.22 -1.48
N GLU A 161 -18.12 -1.19 -2.18
CA GLU A 161 -19.29 -2.02 -1.86
C GLU A 161 -19.05 -3.50 -2.15
N GLU A 162 -18.33 -3.83 -3.22
CA GLU A 162 -18.00 -5.20 -3.62
C GLU A 162 -16.86 -5.83 -2.79
N LEU A 163 -15.93 -5.02 -2.27
CA LEU A 163 -14.81 -5.48 -1.45
C LEU A 163 -15.28 -5.87 -0.05
N LYS A 164 -14.65 -6.90 0.53
CA LYS A 164 -14.91 -7.29 1.92
C LYS A 164 -14.43 -6.21 2.90
N ALA A 165 -15.14 -6.07 4.01
CA ALA A 165 -14.74 -5.21 5.11
C ALA A 165 -13.29 -5.46 5.56
N GLU A 166 -12.60 -4.37 5.87
CA GLU A 166 -11.25 -4.46 6.43
C GLU A 166 -11.27 -5.11 7.81
N SER A 167 -10.26 -5.94 8.09
CA SER A 167 -10.11 -6.60 9.39
C SER A 167 -9.06 -5.88 10.23
N ASN A 168 -9.53 -4.97 11.08
CA ASN A 168 -8.72 -4.23 12.05
C ASN A 168 -9.46 -4.11 13.40
N HIS A 169 -8.82 -3.49 14.41
CA HIS A 169 -9.39 -3.43 15.75
C HIS A 169 -10.64 -2.54 15.84
N ILE A 170 -10.71 -1.47 15.04
CA ILE A 170 -11.86 -0.56 14.94
C ILE A 170 -13.09 -1.35 14.50
N ILE A 171 -12.96 -2.09 13.40
CA ILE A 171 -14.07 -2.87 12.84
C ILE A 171 -14.52 -3.96 13.79
N ARG A 172 -13.58 -4.66 14.47
CA ARG A 172 -13.94 -5.64 15.49
C ARG A 172 -14.76 -5.02 16.62
N SER A 173 -14.34 -3.86 17.15
CA SER A 173 -15.10 -3.18 18.21
C SER A 173 -16.53 -2.79 17.79
N TRP A 174 -16.74 -2.37 16.54
CA TRP A 174 -18.08 -2.08 16.03
C TRP A 174 -18.91 -3.34 15.79
N SER A 175 -18.30 -4.41 15.28
CA SER A 175 -18.96 -5.70 15.13
C SER A 175 -19.36 -6.31 16.47
N ASP A 176 -18.50 -6.23 17.48
CA ASP A 176 -18.79 -6.68 18.86
C ASP A 176 -19.92 -5.87 19.51
N ALA A 177 -20.10 -4.61 19.09
CA ALA A 177 -21.23 -3.77 19.48
C ALA A 177 -22.53 -4.09 18.71
N GLY A 178 -22.54 -5.10 17.84
CA GLY A 178 -23.70 -5.58 17.10
C GLY A 178 -23.96 -4.89 15.76
N LEU A 179 -23.02 -4.07 15.27
CA LEU A 179 -23.16 -3.44 13.95
C LEU A 179 -22.61 -4.37 12.86
N PRO A 180 -23.42 -4.78 11.86
CA PRO A 180 -22.91 -5.58 10.75
C PRO A 180 -21.96 -4.73 9.90
N VAL A 181 -20.75 -5.24 9.65
CA VAL A 181 -19.75 -4.63 8.77
C VAL A 181 -19.38 -5.66 7.71
N VAL A 182 -19.88 -5.47 6.49
CA VAL A 182 -19.81 -6.49 5.44
C VAL A 182 -18.85 -6.07 4.33
N SER A 183 -18.93 -4.80 3.92
CA SER A 183 -18.19 -4.24 2.80
C SER A 183 -17.03 -3.34 3.23
N ALA A 184 -16.11 -3.07 2.31
CA ALA A 184 -15.05 -2.08 2.52
C ALA A 184 -15.65 -0.68 2.72
N ALA A 185 -16.78 -0.37 2.07
CA ALA A 185 -17.54 0.87 2.27
C ALA A 185 -17.96 1.04 3.73
N ASP A 186 -18.53 0.00 4.35
CA ASP A 186 -18.90 0.01 5.77
C ASP A 186 -17.67 0.26 6.65
N SER A 187 -16.58 -0.47 6.39
CA SER A 187 -15.38 -0.35 7.21
C SER A 187 -14.73 1.04 7.09
N GLN A 188 -14.67 1.60 5.88
CA GLN A 188 -14.11 2.93 5.65
C GLN A 188 -14.97 4.02 6.30
N ALA A 189 -16.30 3.90 6.24
CA ALA A 189 -17.21 4.81 6.93
C ALA A 189 -17.00 4.80 8.44
N LEU A 190 -16.86 3.61 9.05
CA LEU A 190 -16.64 3.47 10.49
C LEU A 190 -15.26 3.92 10.94
N ILE A 191 -14.22 3.65 10.16
CA ILE A 191 -12.86 4.16 10.42
C ILE A 191 -12.88 5.69 10.40
N GLN A 192 -13.52 6.30 9.39
CA GLN A 192 -13.62 7.75 9.30
C GLN A 192 -14.47 8.32 10.45
N LEU A 193 -15.57 7.67 10.81
CA LEU A 193 -16.40 8.08 11.95
C LEU A 193 -15.61 8.02 13.27
N GLN A 194 -14.84 6.95 13.50
CA GLN A 194 -14.01 6.84 14.70
C GLN A 194 -12.98 7.97 14.76
N LYS A 195 -12.26 8.19 13.66
CA LYS A 195 -11.21 9.22 13.57
C LYS A 195 -11.76 10.62 13.77
N GLU A 196 -12.91 10.94 13.18
CA GLU A 196 -13.47 12.29 13.20
C GLU A 196 -14.33 12.58 14.44
N TYR A 197 -14.88 11.55 15.09
CA TYR A 197 -15.75 11.73 16.24
C TYR A 197 -15.24 11.05 17.51
N CYS A 198 -15.09 9.72 17.52
CA CYS A 198 -14.80 8.95 18.73
C CYS A 198 -13.43 9.32 19.33
N ASP A 199 -12.37 9.33 18.51
CA ASP A 199 -11.01 9.66 18.95
C ASP A 199 -10.91 11.12 19.42
N LYS A 200 -11.73 12.00 18.84
CA LYS A 200 -11.85 13.42 19.23
C LYS A 200 -12.87 13.67 20.36
N ARG A 201 -13.49 12.62 20.91
CA ARG A 201 -14.52 12.67 21.98
C ARG A 201 -15.75 13.53 21.63
N LYS A 202 -16.11 13.63 20.34
CA LYS A 202 -17.25 14.43 19.84
C LYS A 202 -18.57 13.66 19.87
N CYS A 203 -18.88 12.94 20.94
CA CYS A 203 -20.03 12.03 21.01
C CYS A 203 -21.38 12.73 20.74
N LEU A 204 -21.55 13.98 21.19
CA LEU A 204 -22.78 14.77 20.95
C LEU A 204 -23.00 15.13 19.47
N TYR A 205 -21.94 15.14 18.66
CA TYR A 205 -21.99 15.41 17.22
C TYR A 205 -22.08 14.13 16.37
N CYS A 206 -21.75 12.98 16.96
CA CYS A 206 -21.89 11.69 16.30
C CYS A 206 -23.33 11.19 16.44
N ARG A 207 -23.97 10.76 15.34
CA ARG A 207 -25.36 10.27 15.40
C ARG A 207 -25.52 9.06 16.34
N PHE A 208 -24.55 8.14 16.34
CA PHE A 208 -24.54 7.02 17.30
C PHE A 208 -24.40 7.50 18.75
N GLY A 209 -23.46 8.43 19.00
CA GLY A 209 -23.20 8.95 20.34
C GLY A 209 -24.38 9.74 20.90
N TYR A 210 -24.98 10.61 20.08
CA TYR A 210 -26.18 11.37 20.42
C TYR A 210 -27.36 10.45 20.77
N GLU A 211 -27.65 9.44 19.93
CA GLU A 211 -28.74 8.51 20.18
C GLU A 211 -28.50 7.65 21.44
N TYR A 212 -27.25 7.25 21.71
CA TYR A 212 -26.89 6.52 22.93
C TYR A 212 -27.09 7.38 24.19
N LEU A 213 -26.67 8.64 24.16
CA LEU A 213 -26.79 9.56 25.29
C LEU A 213 -28.22 10.00 25.55
N ARG A 214 -29.05 10.13 24.51
CA ARG A 214 -30.48 10.49 24.65
C ARG A 214 -31.31 9.39 25.33
N LYS A 215 -30.87 8.12 25.22
CA LYS A 215 -31.56 6.96 25.81
C LYS A 215 -31.13 6.66 27.24
N LYS A 216 -30.15 7.38 27.79
CA LYS A 216 -29.77 7.37 29.20
C LYS A 216 -30.47 8.50 29.94
#